data_AF-A0A8X8AL99-F1
#
_entry.id   AF-A0A8X8AL99-F1
#
_cell.length_a   1.000
_cell.length_b   1.000
_cell.length_c   1.000
_cell.angle_alpha   90.00
_cell.angle_beta   90.00
_cell.angle_gamma   90.00
#
_symmetry.space_group_name_H-M   'P 1'
#
loop_
_entity.id
_entity.type
_entity.pdbx_description
1 polymer ?
#
loop_
_entity_poly.entity_id
_entity_poly.type
_entity_poly.pdbx_seq_one_letter_code
_entity_poly.pdbx_strand_id
1 'polypeptide(L)'
;MAIRGPLLVLFLALICLVATIHGAKPSPLVPFSRSSFPPGFLFGAGSAAYQIEGAALIDGRGFSIWDKFTREHPEKIWDRSNGDVASDFYHKFKDDIKLMKRVGLDTFRLSFSWSRILPKGKVSRGVNPLGVKFYNNVINELLHNGIKPLVTLLHYDPPQSLYDEYGGFLSSKIVHWFLPKFNTTADRIAVSRALDFMFGWFARPITFGDYPDTMRSLVGNRLPKFTKEQSAMLKGSLDFLGLNYYTANYAESIPLTATGANLSYTDDRRVSQTTEKNGVPIGTPELLKMRRDRLPLPSRIVGE
;
A
#
# COMPACT_ATOMS: atom_id res chain seq x y z
N MET A 1 34.15 -13.90 -57.64
CA MET A 1 34.91 -15.01 -57.04
C MET A 1 33.99 -15.72 -56.04
N ALA A 2 33.43 -16.86 -56.45
CA ALA A 2 32.62 -17.69 -55.58
C ALA A 2 33.53 -18.44 -54.61
N ILE A 3 33.41 -18.16 -53.31
CA ILE A 3 34.08 -18.94 -52.28
C ILE A 3 33.38 -20.30 -52.24
N ARG A 4 34.12 -21.33 -52.63
CA ARG A 4 33.66 -22.72 -52.73
C ARG A 4 33.20 -23.22 -51.36
N GLY A 5 32.07 -23.93 -51.35
CA GLY A 5 31.34 -24.44 -50.18
C GLY A 5 32.08 -25.25 -49.10
N PRO A 6 33.28 -25.84 -49.29
CA PRO A 6 33.94 -26.55 -48.19
C PRO A 6 34.56 -25.63 -47.12
N LEU A 7 35.03 -24.44 -47.51
CA LEU A 7 35.76 -23.54 -46.61
C LEU A 7 34.84 -22.78 -45.63
N LEU A 8 33.61 -22.46 -46.05
CA LEU A 8 32.62 -21.79 -45.20
C LEU A 8 32.10 -22.74 -44.10
N VAL A 9 31.96 -24.02 -44.42
CA VAL A 9 31.54 -25.06 -43.46
C VAL A 9 32.63 -25.34 -42.44
N LEU A 10 33.90 -25.36 -42.84
CA LEU A 10 35.05 -25.46 -41.93
C LEU A 10 35.19 -24.22 -41.03
N PHE A 11 34.91 -23.02 -41.53
CA PHE A 11 34.96 -21.79 -40.73
C PHE A 11 33.83 -21.73 -39.69
N LEU A 12 32.62 -22.16 -40.05
CA LEU A 12 31.49 -22.27 -39.12
C LEU A 12 31.68 -23.40 -38.10
N ALA A 13 32.26 -24.54 -38.51
CA ALA A 13 32.60 -25.62 -37.59
C ALA A 13 33.70 -25.19 -36.59
N LEU A 14 34.66 -24.36 -37.00
CA LEU A 14 35.68 -23.82 -36.10
C LEU A 14 35.11 -22.80 -35.11
N ILE A 15 34.14 -21.97 -35.53
CA ILE A 15 33.42 -21.05 -34.62
C ILE A 15 32.56 -21.84 -33.62
N CYS A 16 31.94 -22.95 -34.03
CA CYS A 16 31.22 -23.85 -33.11
C CYS A 16 32.16 -24.66 -32.20
N LEU A 17 33.40 -24.94 -32.61
CA LEU A 17 34.38 -25.65 -31.79
C LEU A 17 35.08 -24.72 -30.78
N VAL A 18 35.19 -23.42 -31.06
CA VAL A 18 35.72 -22.43 -30.09
C VAL A 18 34.64 -21.93 -29.12
N ALA A 19 33.37 -22.24 -29.37
CA ALA A 19 32.28 -22.06 -28.40
C ALA A 19 32.18 -23.20 -27.36
N THR A 20 33.21 -24.05 -27.24
CA THR A 20 33.31 -24.99 -26.12
C THR A 20 33.66 -24.23 -24.84
N ILE A 21 32.63 -23.98 -24.03
CA ILE A 21 32.66 -24.05 -22.56
C ILE A 21 33.85 -23.31 -21.92
N HIS A 22 33.88 -21.99 -22.04
CA HIS A 22 34.19 -21.19 -20.85
C HIS A 22 32.85 -20.81 -20.21
N GLY A 23 32.12 -21.82 -19.72
CA GLY A 23 31.24 -21.56 -18.59
C GLY A 23 32.14 -20.96 -17.54
N ALA A 24 31.93 -19.68 -17.20
CA ALA A 24 32.61 -19.06 -16.08
C ALA A 24 32.56 -20.06 -14.94
N LYS A 25 33.72 -20.52 -14.44
CA LYS A 25 33.75 -21.32 -13.21
C LYS A 25 32.82 -20.58 -12.24
N PRO A 26 31.77 -21.22 -11.70
CA PRO A 26 31.00 -20.58 -10.65
C PRO A 26 32.03 -20.09 -9.65
N SER A 27 32.14 -18.78 -9.44
CA SER A 27 32.90 -18.26 -8.31
C SER A 27 32.50 -19.11 -7.12
N PRO A 28 33.44 -19.61 -6.29
CA PRO A 28 33.07 -20.43 -5.16
C PRO A 28 31.97 -19.68 -4.44
N LEU A 29 30.75 -20.26 -4.46
CA LEU A 29 29.59 -19.66 -3.82
C LEU A 29 30.03 -19.47 -2.38
N VAL A 30 30.36 -18.24 -2.00
CA VAL A 30 30.60 -17.92 -0.60
C VAL A 30 29.32 -18.40 0.10
N PRO A 31 29.39 -19.41 0.99
CA PRO A 31 28.19 -20.02 1.52
C PRO A 31 27.38 -18.94 2.23
N PHE A 32 26.30 -18.50 1.57
CA PHE A 32 25.44 -17.47 2.11
C PHE A 32 24.57 -18.12 3.18
N SER A 33 24.69 -17.66 4.42
CA SER A 33 23.96 -18.23 5.54
C SER A 33 23.43 -17.13 6.44
N ARG A 34 22.56 -17.51 7.39
CA ARG A 34 21.96 -16.54 8.32
C ARG A 34 23.01 -15.80 9.16
N SER A 35 24.18 -16.39 9.41
CA SER A 35 25.27 -15.73 10.14
C SER A 35 25.98 -14.64 9.35
N SER A 36 25.72 -14.53 8.04
CA SER A 36 26.19 -13.42 7.20
C SER A 36 25.47 -12.10 7.50
N PHE A 37 24.43 -12.10 8.33
CA PHE A 37 23.62 -10.95 8.67
C PHE A 37 23.75 -10.55 10.15
N PRO A 38 23.53 -9.27 10.50
CA PRO A 38 23.59 -8.83 11.89
C PRO A 38 22.62 -9.61 12.80
N PRO A 39 22.97 -9.84 14.08
CA PRO A 39 22.04 -10.39 15.05
C PRO A 39 20.71 -9.62 15.06
N GLY A 40 19.60 -10.35 15.03
CA GLY A 40 18.24 -9.77 15.00
C GLY A 40 17.73 -9.39 13.61
N PHE A 41 18.48 -9.64 12.53
CA PHE A 41 17.94 -9.59 11.17
C PHE A 41 16.81 -10.61 11.00
N LEU A 42 15.66 -10.16 10.49
CA LEU A 42 14.47 -11.00 10.30
C LEU A 42 14.39 -11.46 8.85
N PHE A 43 14.27 -12.77 8.65
CA PHE A 43 13.91 -13.35 7.36
C PHE A 43 12.44 -13.74 7.39
N GLY A 44 11.72 -13.39 6.33
CA GLY A 44 10.30 -13.67 6.25
C GLY A 44 9.83 -13.88 4.83
N ALA A 45 8.54 -14.18 4.72
CA ALA A 45 7.80 -14.23 3.47
C ALA A 45 6.63 -13.25 3.52
N GLY A 46 6.15 -12.83 2.35
CA GLY A 46 5.04 -11.90 2.19
C GLY A 46 3.89 -12.50 1.38
N SER A 47 2.67 -12.07 1.67
CA SER A 47 1.48 -12.39 0.90
C SER A 47 0.42 -11.27 1.00
N ALA A 48 -0.62 -11.36 0.16
CA ALA A 48 -1.80 -10.52 0.21
C ALA A 48 -3.08 -11.35 0.31
N ALA A 49 -4.07 -10.82 1.02
CA ALA A 49 -5.33 -11.49 1.32
C ALA A 49 -6.03 -12.07 0.08
N TYR A 50 -6.27 -11.25 -0.95
CA TYR A 50 -6.96 -11.71 -2.17
C TYR A 50 -6.18 -12.81 -2.92
N GLN A 51 -4.84 -12.82 -2.81
CA GLN A 51 -4.00 -13.78 -3.54
C GLN A 51 -3.96 -15.16 -2.87
N ILE A 52 -4.20 -15.26 -1.56
CA ILE A 52 -4.01 -16.54 -0.84
C ILE A 52 -5.22 -17.01 -0.05
N GLU A 53 -6.10 -16.13 0.45
CA GLU A 53 -7.15 -16.50 1.39
C GLU A 53 -8.21 -17.40 0.76
N GLY A 54 -8.74 -16.98 -0.39
CA GLY A 54 -9.96 -17.56 -0.93
C GLY A 54 -11.16 -17.34 -0.02
N ALA A 55 -12.08 -18.31 0.01
CA ALA A 55 -13.31 -18.26 0.79
C ALA A 55 -14.07 -16.94 0.56
N ALA A 56 -14.15 -16.52 -0.72
CA ALA A 56 -14.58 -15.18 -1.12
C ALA A 56 -16.02 -14.84 -0.71
N LEU A 57 -16.87 -15.86 -0.55
CA LEU A 57 -18.30 -15.79 -0.20
C LEU A 57 -18.64 -16.37 1.18
N ILE A 58 -17.63 -16.73 1.98
CA ILE A 58 -17.81 -17.44 3.25
C ILE A 58 -17.82 -16.44 4.42
N ASP A 59 -18.57 -16.78 5.47
CA ASP A 59 -18.58 -16.09 6.77
C ASP A 59 -18.82 -14.57 6.68
N GLY A 60 -19.69 -14.15 5.76
CA GLY A 60 -20.14 -12.77 5.66
C GLY A 60 -19.12 -11.80 5.07
N ARG A 61 -18.05 -12.28 4.43
CA ARG A 61 -17.14 -11.42 3.63
C ARG A 61 -17.91 -10.73 2.50
N GLY A 62 -17.70 -9.43 2.34
CA GLY A 62 -18.18 -8.68 1.18
C GLY A 62 -17.22 -8.78 -0.01
N PHE A 63 -17.69 -8.45 -1.21
CA PHE A 63 -16.83 -8.39 -2.38
C PHE A 63 -15.81 -7.25 -2.31
N SER A 64 -14.58 -7.55 -2.71
CA SER A 64 -13.59 -6.55 -3.10
C SER A 64 -13.76 -6.16 -4.57
N ILE A 65 -13.02 -5.14 -5.02
CA ILE A 65 -12.98 -4.80 -6.45
C ILE A 65 -12.44 -5.93 -7.33
N TRP A 66 -11.51 -6.74 -6.82
CA TRP A 66 -10.95 -7.85 -7.58
C TRP A 66 -11.96 -8.99 -7.76
N ASP A 67 -12.81 -9.22 -6.76
CA ASP A 67 -13.90 -10.18 -6.86
C ASP A 67 -14.83 -9.87 -8.03
N LYS A 68 -15.24 -8.60 -8.16
CA LYS A 68 -16.10 -8.14 -9.24
C LYS A 68 -15.36 -8.14 -10.58
N PHE A 69 -14.16 -7.57 -10.61
CA PHE A 69 -13.35 -7.45 -11.82
C PHE A 69 -13.07 -8.81 -12.49
N THR A 70 -12.60 -9.80 -11.73
CA THR A 70 -12.27 -11.12 -12.28
C THR A 70 -13.48 -11.91 -12.76
N ARG A 71 -14.66 -11.70 -12.14
CA ARG A 71 -15.91 -12.35 -12.54
C ARG A 71 -16.56 -11.68 -13.75
N GLU A 72 -16.54 -10.37 -13.82
CA GLU A 72 -17.15 -9.59 -14.91
C GLU A 72 -16.25 -9.51 -16.14
N HIS A 73 -14.92 -9.56 -15.94
CA HIS A 73 -13.92 -9.45 -16.99
C HIS A 73 -12.90 -10.60 -16.99
N PRO A 74 -13.34 -11.87 -17.08
CA PRO A 74 -12.43 -13.01 -17.08
C PRO A 74 -11.45 -12.97 -18.27
N GLU A 75 -11.80 -12.32 -19.38
CA GLU A 75 -10.92 -12.10 -20.53
C GLU A 75 -9.70 -11.23 -20.22
N LYS A 76 -9.73 -10.44 -19.15
CA LYS A 76 -8.58 -9.63 -18.71
C LYS A 76 -7.61 -10.40 -17.83
N ILE A 77 -7.95 -11.64 -17.47
CA ILE A 77 -7.08 -12.56 -16.74
C ILE A 77 -6.54 -13.57 -17.75
N TRP A 78 -5.21 -13.71 -17.80
CA TRP A 78 -4.52 -14.47 -18.85
C TRP A 78 -5.04 -15.92 -19.02
N ASP A 79 -5.42 -16.56 -17.91
CA ASP A 79 -5.99 -17.91 -17.85
C ASP A 79 -7.47 -17.93 -17.46
N ARG A 80 -8.10 -16.76 -17.36
CA ARG A 80 -9.51 -16.57 -16.99
C ARG A 80 -9.85 -17.10 -15.58
N SER A 81 -8.86 -17.24 -14.70
CA SER A 81 -9.04 -17.63 -13.30
C SER A 81 -9.50 -16.48 -12.40
N ASN A 82 -9.80 -16.77 -11.14
CA ASN A 82 -10.18 -15.80 -10.11
C ASN A 82 -9.68 -16.21 -8.70
N GLY A 83 -9.91 -15.35 -7.72
CA GLY A 83 -9.46 -15.52 -6.33
C GLY A 83 -10.45 -16.24 -5.41
N ASP A 84 -11.45 -16.94 -5.93
CA ASP A 84 -12.56 -17.46 -5.11
C ASP A 84 -12.09 -18.49 -4.07
N VAL A 85 -11.13 -19.32 -4.48
CA VAL A 85 -10.46 -20.33 -3.66
C VAL A 85 -8.99 -19.96 -3.40
N ALA A 86 -8.29 -19.40 -4.38
CA ALA A 86 -6.87 -19.07 -4.29
C ALA A 86 -6.03 -20.28 -3.79
N SER A 87 -5.08 -20.05 -2.88
CA SER A 87 -4.34 -21.13 -2.18
C SER A 87 -5.12 -21.73 -0.99
N ASP A 88 -6.34 -21.25 -0.74
CA ASP A 88 -7.23 -21.68 0.34
C ASP A 88 -6.67 -21.47 1.75
N PHE A 89 -5.88 -20.41 1.94
CA PHE A 89 -5.27 -20.05 3.24
C PHE A 89 -6.33 -19.82 4.32
N TYR A 90 -7.55 -19.39 3.97
CA TYR A 90 -8.63 -19.20 4.92
C TYR A 90 -8.91 -20.46 5.76
N HIS A 91 -8.87 -21.63 5.12
CA HIS A 91 -9.06 -22.92 5.80
C HIS A 91 -7.73 -23.55 6.23
N LYS A 92 -6.62 -23.27 5.52
CA LYS A 92 -5.34 -23.99 5.65
C LYS A 92 -4.24 -23.25 6.40
N PHE A 93 -4.49 -22.03 6.91
CA PHE A 93 -3.46 -21.19 7.53
C PHE A 93 -2.61 -21.91 8.58
N LYS A 94 -3.16 -22.86 9.34
CA LYS A 94 -2.41 -23.64 10.34
C LYS A 94 -1.30 -24.49 9.70
N ASP A 95 -1.58 -25.12 8.57
CA ASP A 95 -0.61 -25.98 7.90
C ASP A 95 0.44 -25.13 7.16
N ASP A 96 0.03 -24.00 6.60
CA ASP A 96 0.94 -23.04 5.98
C ASP A 96 1.90 -22.43 7.03
N ILE A 97 1.40 -22.08 8.22
CA ILE A 97 2.24 -21.56 9.32
C ILE A 97 3.21 -22.63 9.85
N LYS A 98 2.79 -23.90 9.94
CA LYS A 98 3.71 -25.00 10.27
C LYS A 98 4.82 -25.12 9.22
N LEU A 99 4.52 -24.92 7.93
CA LEU A 99 5.52 -24.90 6.88
C LEU A 99 6.48 -23.71 7.04
N MET A 100 5.97 -22.50 7.28
CA MET A 100 6.78 -21.31 7.56
C MET A 100 7.77 -21.55 8.71
N LYS A 101 7.32 -22.21 9.79
CA LYS A 101 8.18 -22.59 10.92
C LYS A 101 9.25 -23.60 10.51
N ARG A 102 8.89 -24.63 9.73
CA ARG A 102 9.86 -25.64 9.22
C ARG A 102 10.93 -25.02 8.32
N VAL A 103 10.57 -24.02 7.52
CA VAL A 103 11.51 -23.26 6.67
C VAL A 103 12.42 -22.36 7.51
N GLY A 104 12.01 -21.99 8.72
CA GLY A 104 12.79 -21.13 9.63
C GLY A 104 12.57 -19.64 9.38
N LEU A 105 11.34 -19.24 9.04
CA LEU A 105 10.96 -17.82 8.94
C LEU A 105 10.84 -17.20 10.34
N ASP A 106 11.33 -15.97 10.49
CA ASP A 106 11.19 -15.17 11.72
C ASP A 106 9.94 -14.28 11.69
N THR A 107 9.48 -13.92 10.49
CA THR A 107 8.36 -13.01 10.29
C THR A 107 7.51 -13.42 9.09
N PHE A 108 6.22 -13.12 9.14
CA PHE A 108 5.32 -13.28 8.01
C PHE A 108 4.55 -11.99 7.79
N ARG A 109 4.74 -11.39 6.60
CA ARG A 109 3.95 -10.24 6.17
C ARG A 109 2.65 -10.75 5.54
N LEU A 110 1.53 -10.34 6.11
CA LEU A 110 0.19 -10.61 5.60
C LEU A 110 -0.58 -9.30 5.42
N SER A 111 -1.62 -9.30 4.60
CA SER A 111 -2.60 -8.22 4.60
C SER A 111 -3.93 -8.63 5.20
N PHE A 112 -4.66 -7.67 5.78
CA PHE A 112 -6.06 -7.88 6.09
C PHE A 112 -6.92 -7.57 4.87
N SER A 113 -7.92 -8.40 4.62
CA SER A 113 -8.95 -8.10 3.64
C SER A 113 -9.96 -7.14 4.24
N TRP A 114 -9.97 -5.91 3.71
CA TRP A 114 -10.91 -4.88 4.17
C TRP A 114 -12.36 -5.35 4.00
N SER A 115 -12.69 -5.98 2.87
CA SER A 115 -14.04 -6.48 2.63
C SER A 115 -14.42 -7.69 3.51
N ARG A 116 -13.44 -8.39 4.10
CA ARG A 116 -13.71 -9.44 5.09
C ARG A 116 -14.05 -8.86 6.46
N ILE A 117 -13.36 -7.80 6.89
CA ILE A 117 -13.58 -7.16 8.21
C ILE A 117 -14.78 -6.20 8.16
N LEU A 118 -14.89 -5.39 7.10
CA LEU A 118 -15.96 -4.44 6.85
C LEU A 118 -16.61 -4.74 5.48
N PRO A 119 -17.59 -5.66 5.41
CA PRO A 119 -18.21 -6.08 4.15
C PRO A 119 -18.81 -4.96 3.32
N LYS A 120 -19.25 -3.88 3.98
CA LYS A 120 -19.81 -2.67 3.37
C LYS A 120 -18.85 -1.45 3.45
N GLY A 121 -17.58 -1.72 3.76
CA GLY A 121 -16.44 -0.81 3.83
C GLY A 121 -16.43 0.26 4.92
N LYS A 122 -17.53 0.50 5.62
CA LYS A 122 -17.62 1.48 6.72
C LYS A 122 -17.99 0.79 8.03
N VAL A 123 -17.36 1.19 9.13
CA VAL A 123 -17.68 0.69 10.49
C VAL A 123 -19.15 0.92 10.83
N SER A 124 -19.71 2.08 10.46
CA SER A 124 -21.13 2.41 10.66
C SER A 124 -22.11 1.47 9.96
N ARG A 125 -21.62 0.62 9.04
CA ARG A 125 -22.42 -0.37 8.30
C ARG A 125 -22.19 -1.80 8.78
N GLY A 126 -21.57 -1.96 9.94
CA GLY A 126 -21.32 -3.24 10.59
C GLY A 126 -19.90 -3.77 10.36
N VAL A 127 -19.35 -4.32 11.43
CA VAL A 127 -18.12 -5.11 11.42
C VAL A 127 -18.51 -6.57 11.31
N ASN A 128 -17.77 -7.35 10.52
CA ASN A 128 -17.93 -8.79 10.46
C ASN A 128 -17.10 -9.47 11.57
N PRO A 129 -17.73 -9.97 12.65
CA PRO A 129 -17.01 -10.59 13.76
C PRO A 129 -16.30 -11.89 13.36
N LEU A 130 -16.80 -12.62 12.36
CA LEU A 130 -16.15 -13.85 11.88
C LEU A 130 -14.87 -13.54 11.11
N GLY A 131 -14.88 -12.47 10.31
CA GLY A 131 -13.66 -11.94 9.67
C GLY A 131 -12.60 -11.53 10.69
N VAL A 132 -13.00 -10.84 11.76
CA VAL A 132 -12.09 -10.47 12.87
C VAL A 132 -11.57 -11.73 13.58
N LYS A 133 -12.44 -12.71 13.85
CA LYS A 133 -12.06 -13.98 14.48
C LYS A 133 -11.03 -14.75 13.63
N PHE A 134 -11.19 -14.76 12.31
CA PHE A 134 -10.22 -15.37 11.40
C PHE A 134 -8.82 -14.76 11.57
N TYR A 135 -8.68 -13.44 11.48
CA TYR A 135 -7.37 -12.79 11.64
C TYR A 135 -6.79 -12.95 13.05
N ASN A 136 -7.62 -12.93 14.09
CA ASN A 136 -7.18 -13.25 15.45
C ASN A 136 -6.59 -14.66 15.53
N ASN A 137 -7.23 -15.66 14.90
CA ASN A 137 -6.72 -17.03 14.88
C ASN A 137 -5.40 -17.14 14.11
N VAL A 138 -5.27 -16.47 12.96
CA VAL A 138 -4.01 -16.45 12.18
C VAL A 138 -2.88 -15.82 12.99
N ILE A 139 -3.11 -14.67 13.63
CA ILE A 139 -2.12 -13.98 14.44
C ILE A 139 -1.70 -14.84 15.64
N ASN A 140 -2.67 -15.43 16.34
CA ASN A 140 -2.39 -16.30 17.48
C ASN A 140 -1.57 -17.53 17.05
N GLU A 141 -1.87 -18.12 15.89
CA GLU A 141 -1.14 -19.27 15.36
C GLU A 141 0.29 -18.90 14.94
N LEU A 142 0.50 -17.73 14.32
CA LEU A 142 1.84 -17.21 13.99
C LEU A 142 2.68 -17.03 15.25
N LEU A 143 2.14 -16.34 16.25
CA LEU A 143 2.80 -16.09 17.53
C LEU A 143 3.11 -17.39 18.29
N HIS A 144 2.16 -18.34 18.30
CA HIS A 144 2.36 -19.66 18.90
C HIS A 144 3.52 -20.43 18.25
N ASN A 145 3.75 -20.20 16.95
CA ASN A 145 4.84 -20.80 16.20
C ASN A 145 6.14 -19.99 16.22
N GLY A 146 6.20 -18.88 16.97
CA GLY A 146 7.38 -18.02 17.10
C GLY A 146 7.62 -17.11 15.89
N ILE A 147 6.64 -16.94 15.02
CA ILE A 147 6.72 -16.12 13.80
C ILE A 147 6.06 -14.77 14.08
N LYS A 148 6.77 -13.67 13.84
CA LYS A 148 6.25 -12.31 14.06
C LYS A 148 5.29 -11.92 12.92
N PRO A 149 4.04 -11.53 13.19
CA PRO A 149 3.17 -11.00 12.16
C PRO A 149 3.58 -9.57 11.78
N LEU A 150 3.64 -9.28 10.49
CA LEU A 150 3.77 -7.92 9.95
C LEU A 150 2.54 -7.59 9.10
N VAL A 151 1.63 -6.77 9.62
CA VAL A 151 0.31 -6.57 9.00
C VAL A 151 0.31 -5.39 8.03
N THR A 152 -0.11 -5.65 6.80
CA THR A 152 -0.46 -4.66 5.78
C THR A 152 -1.98 -4.38 5.85
N LEU A 153 -2.39 -3.15 6.13
CA LEU A 153 -3.82 -2.84 6.32
C LEU A 153 -4.65 -2.84 5.03
N LEU A 154 -3.99 -2.67 3.87
CA LEU A 154 -4.64 -2.65 2.57
C LEU A 154 -3.67 -3.13 1.49
N HIS A 155 -4.10 -4.09 0.68
CA HIS A 155 -3.30 -4.62 -0.42
C HIS A 155 -4.18 -4.79 -1.68
N TYR A 156 -4.59 -3.65 -2.25
CA TYR A 156 -5.37 -3.54 -3.48
C TYR A 156 -6.75 -4.23 -3.49
N ASP A 157 -7.32 -4.57 -2.33
CA ASP A 157 -8.62 -5.26 -2.23
C ASP A 157 -9.71 -4.45 -1.48
N PRO A 158 -9.92 -3.16 -1.77
CA PRO A 158 -10.99 -2.39 -1.13
C PRO A 158 -12.36 -3.00 -1.41
N PRO A 159 -13.33 -2.83 -0.49
CA PRO A 159 -14.70 -3.27 -0.69
C PRO A 159 -15.31 -2.61 -1.92
N GLN A 160 -15.91 -3.41 -2.79
CA GLN A 160 -16.60 -2.95 -3.99
C GLN A 160 -17.67 -1.90 -3.66
N SER A 161 -18.32 -2.02 -2.50
CA SER A 161 -19.33 -1.06 -2.03
C SER A 161 -18.84 0.39 -1.95
N LEU A 162 -17.53 0.62 -1.76
CA LEU A 162 -16.97 1.98 -1.73
C LEU A 162 -16.74 2.53 -3.15
N TYR A 163 -16.46 1.65 -4.12
CA TYR A 163 -16.42 2.00 -5.53
C TYR A 163 -17.80 2.30 -6.07
N ASP A 164 -18.79 1.47 -5.74
CA ASP A 164 -20.18 1.71 -6.15
C ASP A 164 -20.74 3.00 -5.53
N GLU A 165 -20.37 3.32 -4.28
CA GLU A 165 -20.89 4.52 -3.60
C GLU A 165 -20.26 5.83 -4.10
N TYR A 166 -18.94 5.85 -4.30
CA TYR A 166 -18.25 7.12 -4.58
C TYR A 166 -16.99 6.99 -5.45
N GLY A 167 -16.78 5.86 -6.12
CA GLY A 167 -15.62 5.63 -6.99
C GLY A 167 -14.35 5.19 -6.25
N GLY A 168 -14.45 4.80 -4.97
CA GLY A 168 -13.33 4.21 -4.24
C GLY A 168 -12.13 5.15 -4.17
N PHE A 169 -10.94 4.68 -4.58
CA PHE A 169 -9.70 5.47 -4.62
C PHE A 169 -9.73 6.64 -5.61
N LEU A 170 -10.68 6.67 -6.55
CA LEU A 170 -10.89 7.81 -7.44
C LEU A 170 -11.59 8.98 -6.73
N SER A 171 -12.08 8.76 -5.51
CA SER A 171 -12.80 9.74 -4.71
C SER A 171 -11.88 10.48 -3.74
N SER A 172 -12.18 11.76 -3.51
CA SER A 172 -11.59 12.59 -2.44
C SER A 172 -11.79 12.07 -1.02
N LYS A 173 -12.53 10.97 -0.86
CA LYS A 173 -12.86 10.34 0.41
C LYS A 173 -11.83 9.30 0.88
N ILE A 174 -10.76 9.00 0.11
CA ILE A 174 -9.90 7.81 0.35
C ILE A 174 -8.35 8.05 0.51
N VAL A 175 -7.85 9.29 0.51
CA VAL A 175 -6.43 9.74 0.70
C VAL A 175 -5.65 9.97 -0.62
N HIS A 176 -5.01 11.15 -0.76
CA HIS A 176 -4.49 11.78 -1.98
C HIS A 176 -3.11 12.44 -1.83
N TRP A 177 -2.24 12.38 -2.85
CA TRP A 177 -1.09 13.29 -2.94
C TRP A 177 -1.46 14.60 -3.63
N PHE A 178 -0.69 15.68 -3.42
CA PHE A 178 -0.99 16.99 -3.98
C PHE A 178 0.23 17.63 -4.67
N LEU A 179 0.04 18.15 -5.89
CA LEU A 179 0.95 19.03 -6.63
C LEU A 179 0.31 20.42 -6.78
N PRO A 180 1.06 21.51 -6.90
CA PRO A 180 0.44 22.82 -7.10
C PRO A 180 -0.13 22.90 -8.53
N LYS A 181 -1.38 23.37 -8.68
CA LYS A 181 -2.03 23.49 -9.99
C LYS A 181 -1.28 24.47 -10.88
N PHE A 182 -0.99 25.66 -10.35
CA PHE A 182 -0.15 26.67 -10.98
C PHE A 182 1.16 26.83 -10.21
N ASN A 183 2.22 27.27 -10.89
CA ASN A 183 3.51 27.51 -10.25
C ASN A 183 3.51 28.84 -9.47
N THR A 184 2.58 28.99 -8.54
CA THR A 184 2.41 30.17 -7.69
C THR A 184 2.71 29.83 -6.24
N THR A 185 3.11 30.82 -5.46
CA THR A 185 3.31 30.64 -4.01
C THR A 185 2.01 30.22 -3.33
N ALA A 186 0.87 30.76 -3.76
CA ALA A 186 -0.44 30.43 -3.19
C ALA A 186 -0.78 28.94 -3.35
N ASP A 187 -0.58 28.36 -4.54
CA ASP A 187 -0.88 26.95 -4.79
C ASP A 187 0.12 26.02 -4.11
N ARG A 188 1.38 26.43 -3.97
CA ARG A 188 2.37 25.70 -3.15
C ARG A 188 1.94 25.63 -1.69
N ILE A 189 1.38 26.71 -1.15
CA ILE A 189 0.82 26.72 0.22
C ILE A 189 -0.47 25.87 0.26
N ALA A 190 -1.29 25.89 -0.80
CA ALA A 190 -2.50 25.07 -0.89
C ALA A 190 -2.17 23.56 -0.87
N VAL A 191 -1.08 23.12 -1.51
CA VAL A 191 -0.58 21.74 -1.39
C VAL A 191 -0.30 21.38 0.07
N SER A 192 0.43 22.23 0.80
CA SER A 192 0.73 22.00 2.21
C SER A 192 -0.55 21.90 3.05
N ARG A 193 -1.52 22.81 2.83
CA ARG A 193 -2.82 22.73 3.50
C ARG A 193 -3.58 21.44 3.17
N ALA A 194 -3.58 21.01 1.90
CA ALA A 194 -4.24 19.78 1.49
C ALA A 194 -3.63 18.54 2.15
N LEU A 195 -2.30 18.48 2.23
CA LEU A 195 -1.58 17.40 2.92
C LEU A 195 -1.84 17.44 4.43
N ASP A 196 -1.87 18.62 5.05
CA ASP A 196 -2.16 18.78 6.47
C ASP A 196 -3.58 18.32 6.82
N PHE A 197 -4.59 18.72 6.03
CA PHE A 197 -5.99 18.37 6.26
C PHE A 197 -6.34 16.90 5.98
N MET A 198 -5.37 16.11 5.53
CA MET A 198 -5.61 14.73 5.11
C MET A 198 -4.62 13.76 5.76
N PHE A 199 -3.32 13.90 5.50
CA PHE A 199 -2.28 13.08 6.14
C PHE A 199 -1.86 13.67 7.48
N GLY A 200 -1.58 14.98 7.52
CA GLY A 200 -1.12 15.67 8.72
C GLY A 200 -2.12 15.60 9.87
N TRP A 201 -3.42 15.52 9.58
CA TRP A 201 -4.50 15.41 10.57
C TRP A 201 -4.26 14.25 11.52
N PHE A 202 -3.78 13.11 11.01
CA PHE A 202 -3.49 11.92 11.82
C PHE A 202 -2.02 11.81 12.17
N ALA A 203 -1.13 12.12 11.23
CA ALA A 203 0.31 11.98 11.43
C ALA A 203 0.85 12.96 12.48
N ARG A 204 0.39 14.21 12.52
CA ARG A 204 0.93 15.21 13.46
C ARG A 204 0.55 14.94 14.92
N PRO A 205 -0.68 14.54 15.26
CA PRO A 205 -0.97 14.13 16.64
C PRO A 205 -0.09 12.96 17.09
N ILE A 206 0.14 11.97 16.23
CA ILE A 206 0.98 10.81 16.55
C ILE A 206 2.46 11.19 16.70
N THR A 207 2.98 12.11 15.89
CA THR A 207 4.40 12.51 15.94
C THR A 207 4.67 13.59 17.00
N PHE A 208 3.78 14.57 17.12
CA PHE A 208 4.00 15.81 17.89
C PHE A 208 2.95 16.06 18.98
N GLY A 209 1.94 15.19 19.11
CA GLY A 209 0.90 15.29 20.14
C GLY A 209 -0.13 16.39 19.93
N ASP A 210 -0.18 16.99 18.74
CA ASP A 210 -1.20 17.99 18.41
C ASP A 210 -1.49 18.02 16.90
N TYR A 211 -2.64 18.59 16.53
CA TYR A 211 -3.05 18.78 15.13
C TYR A 211 -2.11 19.73 14.37
N PRO A 212 -2.12 19.72 13.01
CA PRO A 212 -1.41 20.72 12.22
C PRO A 212 -1.77 22.17 12.57
N ASP A 213 -0.78 23.06 12.57
CA ASP A 213 -0.97 24.50 12.84
C ASP A 213 -1.99 25.12 11.86
N THR A 214 -1.94 24.69 10.60
CA THR A 214 -2.89 25.06 9.54
C THR A 214 -4.32 24.68 9.89
N MET A 215 -4.56 23.45 10.38
CA MET A 215 -5.89 23.01 10.82
C MET A 215 -6.36 23.79 12.04
N ARG A 216 -5.49 24.00 13.06
CA ARG A 216 -5.85 24.78 14.24
C ARG A 216 -6.25 26.21 13.89
N SER A 217 -5.53 26.84 12.95
CA SER A 217 -5.82 28.21 12.50
C SER A 217 -7.10 28.30 11.67
N LEU A 218 -7.33 27.38 10.74
CA LEU A 218 -8.45 27.46 9.78
C LEU A 218 -9.77 26.92 10.35
N VAL A 219 -9.72 25.87 11.16
CA VAL A 219 -10.90 25.26 11.79
C VAL A 219 -11.27 25.99 13.08
N GLY A 220 -10.28 26.52 13.80
CA GLY A 220 -10.46 27.28 15.03
C GLY A 220 -11.15 26.46 16.13
N ASN A 221 -12.14 27.06 16.78
CA ASN A 221 -12.81 26.48 17.96
C ASN A 221 -13.59 25.19 17.68
N ARG A 222 -13.84 24.85 16.41
CA ARG A 222 -14.49 23.58 16.04
C ARG A 222 -13.55 22.38 16.13
N LEU A 223 -12.24 22.61 16.13
CA LEU A 223 -11.26 21.55 16.29
C LEU A 223 -11.07 21.26 17.79
N PRO A 224 -11.38 20.05 18.27
CA PRO A 224 -11.17 19.69 19.67
C PRO A 224 -9.72 19.87 20.07
N LYS A 225 -9.47 20.14 21.35
CA LYS A 225 -8.12 20.25 21.90
C LYS A 225 -7.79 18.99 22.67
N PHE A 226 -6.58 18.46 22.48
CA PHE A 226 -6.08 17.40 23.33
C PHE A 226 -5.75 17.94 24.73
N THR A 227 -6.03 17.15 25.76
CA THR A 227 -5.44 17.39 27.07
C THR A 227 -3.94 17.10 27.05
N LYS A 228 -3.20 17.53 28.09
CA LYS A 228 -1.77 17.24 28.19
C LYS A 228 -1.50 15.74 28.22
N GLU A 229 -2.35 14.98 28.90
CA GLU A 229 -2.29 13.53 29.03
C GLU A 229 -2.52 12.85 27.68
N GLN A 230 -3.57 13.26 26.95
CA GLN A 230 -3.86 12.74 25.61
C GLN A 230 -2.73 13.05 24.62
N SER A 231 -2.18 14.26 24.65
CA SER A 231 -1.04 14.65 23.82
C SER A 231 0.19 13.78 24.10
N ALA A 232 0.47 13.49 25.38
CA ALA A 232 1.58 12.63 25.79
C ALA A 232 1.37 11.17 25.34
N MET A 233 0.14 10.65 25.39
CA MET A 233 -0.18 9.30 24.93
C MET A 233 -0.02 9.14 23.41
N LEU A 234 -0.27 10.19 22.63
CA LEU A 234 -0.17 10.13 21.18
C LEU A 234 1.27 10.23 20.68
N LYS A 235 2.12 11.05 21.30
CA LYS A 235 3.51 11.27 20.89
C LYS A 235 4.31 9.97 20.87
N GLY A 236 4.78 9.59 19.69
CA GLY A 236 5.63 8.42 19.51
C GLY A 236 4.87 7.09 19.64
N SER A 237 3.54 7.09 19.59
CA SER A 237 2.69 5.89 19.64
C SER A 237 2.75 5.00 18.38
N LEU A 238 3.78 5.18 17.55
CA LEU A 238 3.91 4.53 16.24
C LEU A 238 5.30 3.92 16.07
N ASP A 239 5.35 2.60 16.00
CA ASP A 239 6.58 1.83 15.78
C ASP A 239 6.94 1.71 14.29
N PHE A 240 5.95 1.74 13.39
CA PHE A 240 6.12 1.70 11.93
C PHE A 240 5.00 2.47 11.22
N LEU A 241 5.31 3.09 10.07
CA LEU A 241 4.31 3.75 9.22
C LEU A 241 4.22 3.04 7.87
N GLY A 242 3.07 2.41 7.59
CA GLY A 242 2.71 1.99 6.23
C GLY A 242 2.02 3.14 5.52
N LEU A 243 2.51 3.54 4.35
CA LEU A 243 1.92 4.61 3.54
C LEU A 243 1.42 4.02 2.22
N ASN A 244 0.12 4.15 1.97
CA ASN A 244 -0.46 3.76 0.70
C ASN A 244 -0.64 5.00 -0.19
N TYR A 245 -0.02 4.98 -1.36
CA TYR A 245 -0.02 6.07 -2.33
C TYR A 245 -0.67 5.59 -3.62
N TYR A 246 -1.72 6.28 -4.08
CA TYR A 246 -2.51 5.84 -5.23
C TYR A 246 -2.58 6.87 -6.35
N THR A 247 -2.83 8.12 -6.00
CA THR A 247 -3.00 9.19 -6.98
C THR A 247 -2.48 10.51 -6.44
N ALA A 248 -2.19 11.42 -7.36
CA ALA A 248 -1.96 12.82 -7.06
C ALA A 248 -3.15 13.66 -7.54
N ASN A 249 -3.31 14.85 -6.97
CA ASN A 249 -4.21 15.89 -7.45
C ASN A 249 -3.44 17.19 -7.56
N TYR A 250 -3.80 18.03 -8.51
CA TYR A 250 -3.45 19.43 -8.45
C TYR A 250 -4.27 20.13 -7.36
N ALA A 251 -3.59 20.90 -6.52
CA ALA A 251 -4.15 21.75 -5.49
C ALA A 251 -4.04 23.21 -5.92
N GLU A 252 -5.17 23.90 -5.89
CA GLU A 252 -5.30 25.32 -6.22
C GLU A 252 -5.79 26.07 -4.97
N SER A 253 -5.15 27.20 -4.69
CA SER A 253 -5.52 28.03 -3.54
C SER A 253 -6.84 28.73 -3.78
N ILE A 254 -7.77 28.61 -2.85
CA ILE A 254 -9.01 29.39 -2.84
C ILE A 254 -8.77 30.65 -2.01
N PRO A 255 -8.91 31.88 -2.56
CA PRO A 255 -8.77 33.12 -1.82
C PRO A 255 -9.79 33.27 -0.68
N LEU A 256 -9.44 34.09 0.30
CA LEU A 256 -10.35 34.55 1.34
C LEU A 256 -11.29 35.61 0.75
N THR A 257 -12.27 35.21 -0.05
CA THR A 257 -13.31 36.12 -0.52
C THR A 257 -14.69 35.54 -0.22
N ALA A 258 -15.52 36.37 0.43
CA ALA A 258 -16.87 36.14 0.93
C ALA A 258 -16.98 35.42 2.28
N THR A 259 -17.13 36.26 3.30
CA THR A 259 -17.88 36.04 4.54
C THR A 259 -19.12 35.17 4.31
N GLY A 260 -19.20 34.03 5.00
CA GLY A 260 -20.43 33.21 5.09
C GLY A 260 -20.41 31.84 4.41
N ALA A 261 -19.26 31.34 3.94
CA ALA A 261 -19.17 30.00 3.34
C ALA A 261 -19.60 28.90 4.34
N ASN A 262 -20.38 27.92 3.87
CA ASN A 262 -20.81 26.74 4.63
C ASN A 262 -19.65 26.17 5.45
N LEU A 263 -19.82 26.10 6.78
CA LEU A 263 -18.83 25.49 7.66
C LEU A 263 -18.73 24.00 7.34
N SER A 264 -17.69 23.61 6.61
CA SER A 264 -17.48 22.22 6.21
C SER A 264 -15.99 21.90 6.19
N TYR A 265 -15.66 20.63 6.43
CA TYR A 265 -14.29 20.11 6.27
C TYR A 265 -13.70 20.47 4.89
N THR A 266 -14.52 20.40 3.84
CA THR A 266 -14.11 20.64 2.45
C THR A 266 -13.75 22.10 2.20
N ASP A 267 -14.45 23.04 2.83
CA ASP A 267 -14.25 24.47 2.64
C ASP A 267 -13.15 25.02 3.56
N ASP A 268 -12.99 24.44 4.76
CA ASP A 268 -12.01 24.86 5.77
C ASP A 268 -10.56 24.79 5.27
N ARG A 269 -10.23 23.77 4.48
CA ARG A 269 -8.86 23.59 3.93
C ARG A 269 -8.47 24.70 2.94
N ARG A 270 -9.44 25.40 2.34
CA ARG A 270 -9.23 26.44 1.30
C ARG A 270 -8.41 25.92 0.12
N VAL A 271 -8.76 24.73 -0.38
CA VAL A 271 -8.11 24.07 -1.52
C VAL A 271 -9.13 23.51 -2.47
N SER A 272 -9.06 23.94 -3.72
CA SER A 272 -9.71 23.26 -4.85
C SER A 272 -8.78 22.16 -5.36
N GLN A 273 -9.33 21.00 -5.70
CA GLN A 273 -8.57 19.80 -6.08
C GLN A 273 -9.07 19.28 -7.42
N THR A 274 -8.14 18.88 -8.29
CA THR A 274 -8.44 18.30 -9.61
C THR A 274 -7.37 17.31 -10.02
N THR A 275 -7.73 16.26 -10.73
CA THR A 275 -6.77 15.32 -11.36
C THR A 275 -6.25 15.83 -12.69
N GLU A 276 -6.72 16.97 -13.18
CA GLU A 276 -6.38 17.51 -14.50
C GLU A 276 -5.96 18.98 -14.44
N LYS A 277 -4.98 19.34 -15.27
CA LYS A 277 -4.57 20.71 -15.54
C LYS A 277 -4.62 20.97 -17.04
N ASN A 278 -5.45 21.92 -17.46
CA ASN A 278 -5.64 22.28 -18.87
C ASN A 278 -6.02 21.07 -19.77
N GLY A 279 -6.87 20.18 -19.27
CA GLY A 279 -7.27 18.95 -19.97
C GLY A 279 -6.22 17.84 -19.99
N VAL A 280 -5.10 18.02 -19.28
CA VAL A 280 -4.04 16.99 -19.15
C VAL A 280 -4.11 16.38 -17.75
N PRO A 281 -4.27 15.04 -17.63
CA PRO A 281 -4.22 14.34 -16.35
C PRO A 281 -2.88 14.53 -15.63
N ILE A 282 -2.93 14.50 -14.30
CA ILE A 282 -1.75 14.60 -13.45
C ILE A 282 -0.92 13.32 -13.53
N GLY A 283 0.36 13.49 -13.89
CA GLY A 283 1.32 12.42 -14.09
C GLY A 283 1.40 11.96 -15.55
N THR A 284 2.60 11.98 -16.13
CA THR A 284 2.96 11.04 -17.21
C THR A 284 3.21 9.65 -16.58
N PRO A 285 3.17 8.53 -17.33
CA PRO A 285 3.39 7.17 -16.81
C PRO A 285 4.76 6.88 -16.15
N GLU A 286 5.53 7.89 -15.76
CA GLU A 286 6.89 7.76 -15.23
C GLU A 286 6.97 8.22 -13.76
N LEU A 287 7.27 7.22 -12.93
CA LEU A 287 7.60 7.19 -11.49
C LEU A 287 7.88 8.53 -10.77
N LEU A 288 7.06 8.81 -9.74
CA LEU A 288 7.32 9.81 -8.71
C LEU A 288 8.46 9.38 -7.77
N LYS A 289 9.51 10.20 -7.67
CA LYS A 289 10.52 10.13 -6.59
C LYS A 289 9.99 10.84 -5.33
N MET A 290 9.70 10.11 -4.25
CA MET A 290 9.47 10.71 -2.92
C MET A 290 10.79 11.23 -2.33
N ARG A 291 10.78 12.46 -1.77
CA ARG A 291 11.90 12.98 -0.96
C ARG A 291 11.60 12.79 0.54
N ARG A 292 12.61 12.32 1.28
CA ARG A 292 12.62 12.03 2.73
C ARG A 292 12.69 13.28 3.64
N ASP A 293 12.64 14.48 3.07
CA ASP A 293 13.10 15.72 3.71
C ASP A 293 12.05 16.45 4.58
N ARG A 294 10.81 15.94 4.71
CA ARG A 294 9.72 16.70 5.36
C ARG A 294 9.19 16.17 6.69
N LEU A 295 9.48 14.91 7.05
CA LEU A 295 9.04 14.32 8.32
C LEU A 295 10.13 13.38 8.84
N PRO A 296 10.57 13.48 10.11
CA PRO A 296 11.44 12.48 10.73
C PRO A 296 10.62 11.21 10.98
N LEU A 297 10.43 10.42 9.92
CA LEU A 297 9.78 9.12 9.97
C LEU A 297 10.74 8.06 10.57
N PRO A 298 10.22 7.01 11.23
CA PRO A 298 11.06 5.95 11.80
C PRO A 298 11.95 5.27 10.74
N SER A 299 13.11 4.76 11.18
CA SER A 299 14.19 4.23 10.34
C SER A 299 13.87 2.93 9.58
N ARG A 300 12.68 2.35 9.81
CA ARG A 300 12.26 1.06 9.25
C ARG A 300 11.06 1.27 8.31
N ILE A 301 11.35 1.37 7.02
CA ILE A 301 10.34 1.34 5.96
C ILE A 301 10.21 -0.12 5.54
N VAL A 302 9.00 -0.69 5.62
CA VAL A 302 8.73 -2.02 5.07
C VAL A 302 7.64 -1.88 4.02
N GLY A 303 7.95 -2.33 2.82
CA GLY A 303 7.05 -2.44 1.68
C GLY A 303 7.71 -3.38 0.66
N GLU A 304 6.89 -4.00 -0.17
CA GLU A 304 7.30 -4.42 -1.52
C GLU A 304 6.97 -3.27 -2.47
#